data_AF-A0A2G5B6Q6-F1
#
_entry.id   AF-A0A2G5B6Q6-F1
#
_cell.length_a   1.000
_cell.length_b   1.000
_cell.length_c   1.000
_cell.angle_alpha   90.00
_cell.angle_beta   90.00
_cell.angle_gamma   90.00
#
_symmetry.space_group_name_H-M   'P 1'
#
loop_
_entity.id
_entity.type
_entity.pdbx_description
1 polymer ?
#
loop_
_entity_poly.entity_id
_entity_poly.type
_entity_poly.pdbx_seq_one_letter_code
_entity_poly.pdbx_strand_id
1 'polypeptide(L)'
;MSCANPDGMYCLVDCNVLSNSVLSGFSALLCCAVLTTIKANGKVLAQEDTVELAVASERLIGTDGSDMDQTTSIMSQPQSAIFIEFEPVPKITPVNIPSAIPPIAFVITNTLVVSDKAVTAPVCYNLWVVET
;
A
#
# COMPACT_ATOMS: atom_id res chain seq x y z
N MET A 1 -0.43 19.10 2.66
CA MET A 1 -0.86 19.60 3.99
C MET A 1 0.22 19.24 4.99
N SER A 2 0.82 20.20 5.72
CA SER A 2 1.93 19.96 6.65
C SER A 2 1.44 20.08 8.10
N CYS A 3 1.68 19.04 8.93
CA CYS A 3 1.60 19.18 10.38
C CYS A 3 2.90 19.85 10.84
N ALA A 4 2.93 21.19 10.83
CA ALA A 4 4.15 21.95 11.14
C ALA A 4 4.70 21.67 12.56
N ASN A 5 3.83 21.25 13.49
CA ASN A 5 4.18 20.76 14.82
C ASN A 5 3.33 19.50 15.10
N PRO A 6 3.82 18.30 14.78
CA PRO A 6 3.06 17.08 14.99
C PRO A 6 3.05 16.69 16.47
N ASP A 7 1.92 16.17 16.94
CA ASP A 7 1.82 15.57 18.26
C ASP A 7 2.65 14.28 18.33
N GLY A 8 3.48 14.16 19.37
CA GLY A 8 4.28 12.96 19.62
C GLY A 8 3.42 11.78 20.07
N MET A 9 3.87 10.57 19.79
CA MET A 9 3.18 9.33 20.18
C MET A 9 4.17 8.19 20.42
N TYR A 10 3.77 7.24 21.27
CA TYR A 10 4.49 5.98 21.45
C TYR A 10 3.80 4.90 20.61
N CYS A 11 4.57 4.24 19.74
CA CYS A 11 4.06 3.20 18.85
C CYS A 11 4.73 1.86 19.16
N LEU A 12 3.92 0.81 19.28
CA LEU A 12 4.38 -0.57 19.19
C LEU A 12 3.96 -1.09 17.81
N VAL A 13 4.93 -1.54 17.02
CA VAL A 13 4.68 -2.03 15.67
C VAL A 13 4.83 -3.54 15.67
N ASP A 14 3.79 -4.23 15.22
CA ASP A 14 3.80 -5.65 14.93
C ASP A 14 3.29 -5.86 13.51
N CYS A 15 3.95 -6.74 12.75
CA CYS A 15 3.60 -7.02 11.37
C CYS A 15 3.77 -8.51 11.11
N ASN A 16 2.67 -9.16 10.72
CA ASN A 16 2.66 -10.56 10.32
C ASN A 16 2.65 -10.75 8.79
N VAL A 17 2.67 -9.65 8.03
CA VAL A 17 2.84 -9.69 6.57
C VAL A 17 4.28 -10.10 6.30
N LEU A 18 4.46 -11.12 5.46
CA LEU A 18 5.74 -11.74 5.15
C LEU A 18 6.80 -10.69 4.73
N SER A 19 7.70 -10.36 5.65
CA SER A 19 8.76 -9.37 5.46
C SER A 19 9.65 -9.73 4.27
N ASN A 20 9.98 -8.75 3.43
CA ASN A 20 10.85 -8.89 2.24
C ASN A 20 10.39 -9.94 1.21
N SER A 21 9.13 -10.36 1.28
CA SER A 21 8.44 -11.05 0.21
C SER A 21 7.66 -10.04 -0.62
N VAL A 22 7.26 -10.42 -1.84
CA VAL A 22 6.55 -9.56 -2.80
C VAL A 22 5.17 -9.09 -2.31
N LEU A 23 4.69 -9.54 -1.15
CA LEU A 23 3.55 -8.89 -0.50
C LEU A 23 4.01 -7.55 0.05
N SER A 24 3.27 -6.50 -0.28
CA SER A 24 3.45 -5.08 0.03
C SER A 24 3.53 -4.73 1.53
N GLY A 25 4.29 -5.48 2.33
CA GLY A 25 4.42 -5.33 3.78
C GLY A 25 5.02 -3.98 4.17
N PHE A 26 5.89 -3.43 3.33
CA PHE A 26 6.35 -2.05 3.49
C PHE A 26 5.20 -1.04 3.31
N SER A 27 4.45 -1.13 2.21
CA SER A 27 3.33 -0.22 1.94
C SER A 27 2.22 -0.36 2.99
N ALA A 28 1.98 -1.55 3.53
CA ALA A 28 1.06 -1.77 4.64
C ALA A 28 1.53 -1.07 5.93
N LEU A 29 2.81 -1.19 6.29
CA LEU A 29 3.40 -0.47 7.42
C LEU A 29 3.32 1.05 7.21
N LEU A 30 3.59 1.51 5.99
CA LEU A 30 3.50 2.93 5.62
C LEU A 30 2.07 3.47 5.75
N CYS A 31 1.08 2.76 5.22
CA CYS A 31 -0.33 3.13 5.36
C CYS A 31 -0.74 3.16 6.84
N CYS A 32 -0.28 2.20 7.64
CA CYS A 32 -0.49 2.20 9.09
C CYS A 32 0.13 3.43 9.76
N ALA A 33 1.36 3.80 9.41
CA ALA A 33 2.04 4.98 9.94
C ALA A 33 1.31 6.29 9.58
N VAL A 34 0.82 6.40 8.34
CA VAL A 34 0.03 7.54 7.86
C VAL A 34 -1.27 7.66 8.65
N LEU A 35 -2.06 6.58 8.73
CA LEU A 35 -3.32 6.55 9.48
C LEU A 35 -3.12 6.85 10.97
N THR A 36 -2.08 6.28 11.58
CA THR A 36 -1.74 6.51 12.99
C THR A 36 -1.37 7.98 13.23
N THR A 37 -0.63 8.59 12.31
CA THR A 37 -0.26 10.03 12.40
C THR A 37 -1.47 10.94 12.25
N ILE A 38 -2.35 10.66 11.28
CA ILE A 38 -3.61 11.38 11.10
C ILE A 38 -4.45 11.31 12.39
N LYS A 39 -4.56 10.10 12.96
CA LYS A 39 -5.32 9.86 14.18
C LYS A 39 -4.73 10.57 15.40
N ALA A 40 -3.42 10.49 15.60
CA ALA A 40 -2.72 11.10 16.73
C ALA A 40 -2.86 12.63 16.74
N ASN A 41 -2.87 13.25 15.54
CA ASN A 41 -2.99 14.70 15.37
C ASN A 41 -4.46 15.18 15.26
N GLY A 42 -5.43 14.32 15.55
CA GLY A 42 -6.86 14.65 15.53
C GLY A 42 -7.38 15.09 14.16
N LYS A 43 -6.74 14.66 13.07
CA LYS A 43 -7.15 15.00 11.70
C LYS A 43 -8.14 13.96 11.18
N VAL A 44 -8.98 14.39 10.25
CA VAL A 44 -9.88 13.53 9.48
C VAL A 44 -9.63 13.83 8.02
N LEU A 45 -9.29 12.79 7.25
CA LEU A 45 -9.02 12.86 5.82
C LEU A 45 -9.95 11.90 5.09
N ALA A 46 -10.22 12.23 3.83
CA ALA A 46 -10.86 11.29 2.92
C ALA A 46 -9.91 10.11 2.65
N GLN A 47 -10.44 8.98 2.20
CA GLN A 47 -9.61 7.82 1.90
C GLN A 47 -8.65 8.13 0.75
N GLU A 48 -9.10 8.90 -0.22
CA GLU A 48 -8.36 9.36 -1.40
C GLU A 48 -7.14 10.19 -0.98
N ASP A 49 -7.34 11.19 -0.12
CA ASP A 49 -6.26 12.02 0.42
C ASP A 49 -5.25 11.19 1.24
N THR A 50 -5.74 10.16 1.93
CA THR A 50 -4.90 9.24 2.72
C THR A 50 -4.03 8.37 1.82
N VAL A 51 -4.59 7.88 0.70
CA VAL A 51 -3.86 7.14 -0.33
C VAL A 51 -2.79 8.02 -0.96
N GLU A 52 -3.14 9.22 -1.39
CA GLU A 52 -2.18 10.16 -1.99
C GLU A 52 -1.02 10.47 -1.04
N LEU A 53 -1.31 10.67 0.26
CA LEU A 53 -0.29 10.89 1.27
C LEU A 53 0.61 9.67 1.47
N ALA A 54 0.04 8.46 1.48
CA ALA A 54 0.82 7.22 1.58
C ALA A 54 1.71 7.02 0.35
N VAL A 55 1.20 7.24 -0.86
CA VAL A 55 1.95 7.18 -2.12
C VAL A 55 3.11 8.17 -2.11
N ALA A 56 2.84 9.43 -1.78
CA ALA A 56 3.86 10.47 -1.69
C ALA A 56 4.94 10.10 -0.65
N SER A 57 4.55 9.48 0.46
CA SER A 57 5.46 9.04 1.51
C SER A 57 6.34 7.86 1.07
N GLU A 58 5.84 6.95 0.23
CA GLU A 58 6.64 5.81 -0.29
C GLU A 58 7.76 6.33 -1.19
N ARG A 59 7.50 7.34 -2.01
CA ARG A 59 8.51 7.91 -2.90
C ARG A 59 9.70 8.53 -2.14
N LEU A 60 9.51 8.93 -0.88
CA LEU A 60 10.58 9.48 -0.04
C LEU A 60 11.67 8.45 0.30
N ILE A 61 11.39 7.15 0.19
CA ILE A 61 12.40 6.10 0.43
C ILE A 61 13.15 5.68 -0.85
N GLY A 62 12.92 6.38 -1.97
CA GLY A 62 13.67 6.19 -3.22
C GLY A 62 13.11 5.12 -4.16
N THR A 63 11.91 4.62 -3.92
CA THR A 63 11.22 3.69 -4.83
C THR A 63 10.15 4.42 -5.64
N ASP A 64 10.19 4.28 -6.96
CA ASP A 64 9.21 4.88 -7.88
C ASP A 64 8.00 3.95 -8.08
N GLY A 65 7.40 3.55 -6.95
CA GLY A 65 6.25 2.65 -6.88
C GLY A 65 4.99 3.21 -7.54
N SER A 66 4.17 2.30 -8.09
CA SER A 66 2.77 2.63 -8.42
C SER A 66 1.91 2.72 -7.16
N ASP A 67 0.72 3.29 -7.33
CA ASP A 67 -0.19 3.64 -6.22
C ASP A 67 -1.09 2.46 -5.78
N MET A 68 -0.89 1.27 -6.36
CA MET A 68 -1.75 0.10 -6.18
C MET A 68 -1.76 -0.41 -4.73
N ASP A 69 -0.59 -0.49 -4.10
CA ASP A 69 -0.41 -1.14 -2.82
C ASP A 69 -1.07 -0.34 -1.68
N GLN A 70 -0.89 0.97 -1.71
CA GLN A 70 -1.48 1.90 -0.75
C GLN A 70 -3.00 2.00 -0.94
N THR A 71 -3.44 2.07 -2.20
CA THR A 71 -4.87 2.04 -2.56
C THR A 71 -5.54 0.78 -2.01
N THR A 72 -4.95 -0.40 -2.26
CA THR A 72 -5.49 -1.67 -1.78
C THR A 72 -5.51 -1.74 -0.25
N SER A 73 -4.45 -1.25 0.40
CA SER A 73 -4.37 -1.27 1.86
C SER A 73 -5.41 -0.37 2.55
N ILE A 74 -5.82 0.74 1.92
CA ILE A 74 -6.73 1.75 2.52
C ILE A 74 -8.19 1.55 2.09
N MET A 75 -8.44 1.15 0.84
CA MET A 75 -9.78 1.16 0.22
C MET A 75 -10.39 -0.23 0.02
N SER A 76 -9.70 -1.32 0.38
CA SER A 76 -10.26 -2.67 0.26
C SER A 76 -11.45 -2.90 1.19
N GLN A 77 -12.39 -3.74 0.73
CA GLN A 77 -13.57 -4.16 1.49
C GLN A 77 -13.56 -5.68 1.70
N PRO A 78 -14.04 -6.17 2.86
CA PRO A 78 -14.13 -7.59 3.12
C PRO A 78 -14.87 -8.33 1.99
N GLN A 79 -14.38 -9.53 1.65
CA GLN A 79 -15.00 -10.45 0.67
C GLN A 79 -15.07 -9.93 -0.77
N SER A 80 -14.30 -8.89 -1.12
CA SER A 80 -14.19 -8.38 -2.48
C SER A 80 -12.73 -8.25 -2.89
N ALA A 81 -12.45 -8.51 -4.16
CA ALA A 81 -11.29 -7.93 -4.82
C ALA A 81 -11.61 -6.48 -5.17
N ILE A 82 -10.62 -5.72 -5.65
CA ILE A 82 -10.83 -4.36 -6.12
C ILE A 82 -10.30 -4.21 -7.54
N PHE A 83 -11.05 -3.50 -8.37
CA PHE A 83 -10.61 -3.02 -9.66
C PHE A 83 -10.23 -1.54 -9.52
N ILE A 84 -8.95 -1.25 -9.75
CA ILE A 84 -8.35 0.06 -9.58
C ILE A 84 -8.13 0.67 -10.96
N GLU A 85 -8.79 1.79 -11.22
CA GLU A 85 -8.62 2.61 -12.41
C GLU A 85 -7.85 3.87 -11.98
N PHE A 86 -6.77 4.23 -12.68
CA PHE A 86 -5.93 5.38 -12.32
C PHE A 86 -6.19 6.62 -13.19
N GLU A 87 -6.51 6.43 -14.47
CA GLU A 87 -6.73 7.50 -15.47
C GLU A 87 -8.10 7.27 -16.14
N PRO A 88 -8.87 8.33 -16.47
CA PRO A 88 -8.60 9.76 -16.24
C PRO A 88 -8.96 10.29 -14.87
N VAL A 89 -9.74 9.53 -14.11
CA VAL A 89 -10.08 9.84 -12.73
C VAL A 89 -9.91 8.57 -11.92
N PRO A 90 -9.15 8.60 -10.80
CA PRO A 90 -9.01 7.45 -9.95
C PRO A 90 -10.36 6.90 -9.50
N LYS A 91 -10.59 5.60 -9.73
CA LYS A 91 -11.85 4.94 -9.39
C LYS A 91 -11.60 3.53 -8.88
N ILE A 92 -12.18 3.22 -7.72
CA ILE A 92 -12.11 1.90 -7.10
C ILE A 92 -13.47 1.24 -7.18
N THR A 93 -13.52 0.09 -7.85
CA THR A 93 -14.75 -0.69 -7.99
C THR A 93 -14.56 -2.03 -7.29
N PRO A 94 -15.35 -2.37 -6.24
CA PRO A 94 -15.34 -3.69 -5.64
C PRO A 94 -15.73 -4.75 -6.67
N VAL A 95 -14.97 -5.84 -6.72
CA VAL A 95 -15.20 -6.99 -7.59
C VAL A 95 -15.44 -8.23 -6.73
N ASN A 96 -16.69 -8.68 -6.72
CA ASN A 96 -17.05 -9.90 -6.01
C ASN A 96 -16.52 -11.12 -6.77
N ILE A 97 -15.88 -12.04 -6.03
CA ILE A 97 -15.45 -13.31 -6.60
C ILE A 97 -16.71 -14.14 -6.92
N PRO A 98 -16.86 -14.65 -8.16
CA PRO A 98 -18.03 -15.44 -8.54
C PRO A 98 -18.21 -16.66 -7.64
N SER A 99 -19.46 -16.95 -7.29
CA SER A 99 -19.78 -18.21 -6.60
C SER A 99 -19.59 -19.39 -7.55
N ALA A 100 -18.79 -20.37 -7.14
CA ALA A 100 -18.54 -21.59 -7.89
C ALA A 100 -18.60 -22.82 -6.97
N ILE A 101 -18.80 -24.00 -7.57
CA ILE A 101 -18.73 -25.28 -6.87
C ILE A 101 -17.67 -26.13 -7.62
N PRO A 102 -16.50 -26.38 -7.01
CA PRO A 102 -16.06 -25.95 -5.68
C PRO A 102 -15.80 -24.42 -5.59
N PRO A 103 -15.76 -23.84 -4.37
CA PRO A 103 -15.42 -22.42 -4.18
C PRO A 103 -14.07 -22.05 -4.79
N ILE A 104 -13.98 -20.85 -5.35
CA ILE A 104 -12.74 -20.29 -5.87
C ILE A 104 -11.87 -19.89 -4.69
N ALA A 105 -10.61 -20.34 -4.68
CA ALA A 105 -9.61 -19.96 -3.69
C ALA A 105 -8.33 -19.47 -4.38
N PHE A 106 -7.74 -18.40 -3.84
CA PHE A 106 -6.43 -17.92 -4.22
C PHE A 106 -5.43 -18.37 -3.15
N VAL A 107 -4.41 -19.14 -3.55
CA VAL A 107 -3.37 -19.65 -2.64
C VAL A 107 -2.10 -18.85 -2.88
N ILE A 108 -1.55 -18.29 -1.80
CA ILE A 108 -0.31 -17.52 -1.82
C ILE A 108 0.81 -18.40 -1.26
N THR A 109 1.88 -18.58 -2.02
CA THR A 109 3.08 -19.32 -1.60
C THR A 109 4.30 -18.41 -1.69
N ASN A 110 5.08 -18.34 -0.61
CA ASN A 110 6.30 -17.54 -0.56
C ASN A 110 7.48 -18.30 -1.20
N THR A 111 8.22 -17.65 -2.09
CA THR A 111 9.42 -18.21 -2.72
C THR A 111 10.61 -18.33 -1.76
N LEU A 112 10.55 -17.65 -0.62
CA LEU A 112 11.64 -17.49 0.37
C LEU A 112 12.87 -16.74 -0.16
N VAL A 113 12.78 -16.17 -1.36
CA VAL A 113 13.83 -15.31 -1.91
C VAL A 113 13.59 -13.88 -1.44
N VAL A 114 14.57 -13.33 -0.74
CA VAL A 114 14.54 -11.95 -0.27
C VAL A 114 14.72 -11.00 -1.45
N SER A 115 13.79 -10.06 -1.60
CA SER A 115 13.91 -8.96 -2.56
C SER A 115 13.81 -7.64 -1.81
N ASP A 116 14.91 -6.89 -1.79
CA ASP A 116 14.95 -5.56 -1.20
C ASP A 116 14.67 -4.50 -2.29
N LYS A 117 13.39 -4.15 -2.42
CA LYS A 117 12.88 -3.21 -3.45
C LYS A 117 13.61 -1.86 -3.38
N ALA A 118 13.87 -1.34 -2.18
CA ALA A 118 14.48 -0.02 -2.00
C ALA A 118 15.97 -0.05 -2.31
N VAL A 119 16.70 -1.06 -1.82
CA VAL A 119 18.15 -1.17 -2.04
C VAL A 119 18.48 -1.45 -3.50
N THR A 120 17.69 -2.29 -4.17
CA THR A 120 17.93 -2.68 -5.57
C THR A 120 17.20 -1.79 -6.58
N ALA A 121 16.50 -0.74 -6.13
CA ALA A 121 15.69 0.14 -6.96
C ALA A 121 16.39 0.64 -8.24
N PRO A 122 17.66 1.12 -8.21
CA PRO A 122 18.29 1.71 -9.41
C PRO A 122 18.57 0.73 -10.55
N VAL A 123 18.68 -0.57 -10.26
CA VAL A 123 19.02 -1.62 -11.25
C VAL A 123 17.90 -2.66 -11.42
N CYS A 124 16.88 -2.59 -10.57
CA CYS A 124 15.68 -3.41 -10.64
C CYS A 124 14.48 -2.46 -10.73
N TYR A 125 13.73 -2.29 -9.65
CA TYR A 125 12.39 -1.70 -9.71
C TYR A 125 12.27 -0.37 -10.48
N ASN A 126 13.07 0.65 -10.16
CA ASN A 126 12.97 1.96 -10.82
C ASN A 126 13.52 1.94 -12.25
N LEU A 127 14.43 1.01 -12.60
CA LEU A 127 14.92 0.88 -13.96
C LEU A 127 13.76 0.58 -14.92
N TRP A 128 12.87 -0.33 -14.55
CA TRP A 128 11.68 -0.67 -15.34
C TRP A 128 10.74 0.52 -15.52
N VAL A 129 10.63 1.40 -14.53
CA VAL A 129 9.77 2.60 -14.62
C VAL A 129 10.31 3.59 -15.65
N VAL A 130 11.63 3.73 -15.75
CA VAL A 130 12.26 4.65 -16.71
C VAL A 130 12.26 4.08 -18.13
N GLU A 131 12.22 2.76 -18.28
CA GLU A 131 12.22 2.08 -19.58
C GLU A 131 10.84 2.08 -20.27
N THR A 132 9.76 2.43 -19.56
CA THR A 132 8.36 2.46 -20.05
C THR A 132 7.87 3.86 -20.34
#